data_AF-A0A017T0C8-F1
#
_entry.id   AF-A0A017T0C8-F1
#
_cell.length_a   1.000
_cell.length_b   1.000
_cell.length_c   1.000
_cell.angle_alpha   90.00
_cell.angle_beta   90.00
_cell.angle_gamma   90.00
#
_symmetry.space_group_name_H-M   'P 1'
#
loop_
_entity.id
_entity.type
_entity.pdbx_description
1 polymer ?
#
loop_
_entity_poly.entity_id
_entity_poly.type
_entity_poly.pdbx_seq_one_letter_code
_entity_poly.pdbx_strand_id
1 'polypeptide(L)'
;MRRWRREAPEGFQFALLGPREIGQEGFRDGKVIETALKSIEAVAEELLAKCAVFVGPPEFAATKANKGILREFLGGVKKRFERVVFEPPQGWDPDECDELVSDVGALAARDPLTAGLSKLKVAYYRLHGPAGHKSRYEDPAIDRLAEIARGAKHSDATYVFTNVDMFADAKRFKKALKL
;
A
#
# COMPACT_ATOMS: atom_id res chain seq x y z
N MET A 1 -15.45 14.50 -2.04
CA MET A 1 -15.12 13.56 -3.13
C MET A 1 -15.26 14.16 -4.52
N ARG A 2 -16.44 14.62 -4.95
CA ARG A 2 -16.64 15.21 -6.30
C ARG A 2 -15.66 16.33 -6.68
N ARG A 3 -15.29 17.20 -5.73
CA ARG A 3 -14.28 18.24 -5.93
C ARG A 3 -12.90 17.66 -6.25
N TRP A 4 -12.45 16.65 -5.50
CA TRP A 4 -11.15 16.01 -5.72
C TRP A 4 -11.07 15.37 -7.11
N ARG A 5 -12.11 14.66 -7.52
CA ARG A 5 -12.17 14.10 -8.88
C ARG A 5 -12.09 15.18 -9.97
N ARG A 6 -12.79 16.30 -9.79
CA ARG A 6 -12.79 17.39 -10.78
C ARG A 6 -11.45 18.13 -10.86
N GLU A 7 -10.74 18.24 -9.75
CA GLU A 7 -9.44 18.94 -9.67
C GLU A 7 -8.26 18.03 -9.99
N ALA A 8 -8.46 16.71 -10.02
CA ALA A 8 -7.42 15.75 -10.38
C ALA A 8 -7.05 15.87 -11.87
N PRO A 9 -5.75 15.95 -12.21
CA PRO A 9 -5.32 16.00 -13.60
C PRO A 9 -5.61 14.67 -14.32
N GLU A 10 -5.58 14.71 -15.65
CA GLU A 10 -5.72 13.50 -16.46
C GLU A 10 -4.64 12.47 -16.09
N GLY A 11 -5.04 11.20 -15.98
CA GLY A 11 -4.16 10.10 -15.56
C GLY A 11 -3.87 10.03 -14.06
N PHE A 12 -4.40 10.95 -13.24
CA PHE A 12 -4.25 10.86 -11.78
C PHE A 12 -4.93 9.61 -11.22
N GLN A 13 -4.23 8.90 -10.33
CA GLN A 13 -4.73 7.68 -9.69
C GLN A 13 -4.99 7.92 -8.21
N PHE A 14 -6.20 7.59 -7.76
CA PHE A 14 -6.53 7.51 -6.35
C PHE A 14 -6.27 6.10 -5.81
N ALA A 15 -5.63 6.03 -4.65
CA ALA A 15 -5.56 4.83 -3.82
C ALA A 15 -6.35 5.06 -2.53
N LEU A 16 -7.25 4.13 -2.21
CA LEU A 16 -8.11 4.21 -1.05
C LEU A 16 -7.53 3.37 0.09
N LEU A 17 -7.45 3.96 1.27
CA LEU A 17 -7.14 3.21 2.48
C LEU A 17 -8.42 2.50 2.96
N GLY A 18 -8.34 1.18 3.09
CA GLY A 18 -9.37 0.30 3.62
C GLY A 18 -9.84 0.75 5.00
N PRO A 19 -11.14 0.62 5.32
CA PRO A 19 -11.64 0.83 6.67
C PRO A 19 -10.89 -0.07 7.67
N ARG A 20 -10.57 0.48 8.85
CA ARG A 20 -9.71 -0.20 9.85
C ARG A 20 -10.38 -1.45 10.42
N GLU A 21 -11.71 -1.46 10.41
CA GLU A 21 -12.57 -2.55 10.87
C GLU A 21 -12.23 -3.87 10.14
N ILE A 22 -11.83 -3.80 8.86
CA ILE A 22 -11.42 -4.99 8.10
C ILE A 22 -10.21 -5.67 8.74
N GLY A 23 -9.20 -4.88 9.13
CA GLY A 23 -8.02 -5.39 9.81
C GLY A 23 -8.33 -5.85 11.24
N GLN A 24 -9.18 -5.11 11.96
CA GLN A 24 -9.60 -5.44 13.34
C GLN A 24 -10.39 -6.75 13.43
N GLU A 25 -11.20 -7.07 12.42
CA GLU A 25 -11.88 -8.36 12.29
C GLU A 25 -10.93 -9.48 11.82
N GLY A 26 -9.64 -9.17 11.64
CA GLY A 26 -8.62 -10.12 11.22
C GLY A 26 -8.83 -10.62 9.79
N PHE A 27 -9.41 -9.80 8.91
CA PHE A 27 -9.70 -10.14 7.51
C PHE A 27 -10.68 -11.32 7.33
N ARG A 28 -11.41 -11.71 8.38
CA ARG A 28 -12.36 -12.82 8.31
C ARG A 28 -13.69 -12.37 7.74
N ASP A 29 -14.21 -13.16 6.80
CA ASP A 29 -15.54 -12.92 6.22
C ASP A 29 -16.61 -12.76 7.30
N GLY A 30 -17.44 -11.74 7.13
CA GLY A 30 -18.46 -11.38 8.08
C GLY A 30 -19.21 -10.11 7.68
N LYS A 31 -20.32 -9.84 8.37
CA LYS A 31 -21.18 -8.69 8.07
C LYS A 31 -20.44 -7.36 8.22
N VAL A 32 -19.52 -7.25 9.18
CA VAL A 32 -18.69 -6.06 9.40
C VAL A 32 -17.79 -5.82 8.20
N ILE A 33 -17.04 -6.83 7.75
CA ILE A 33 -16.16 -6.73 6.58
C ILE A 33 -16.95 -6.41 5.32
N GLU A 34 -18.08 -7.09 5.06
CA GLU A 34 -18.87 -6.82 3.86
C GLU A 34 -19.43 -5.38 3.86
N THR A 35 -19.85 -4.87 5.01
CA THR A 35 -20.31 -3.48 5.13
C THR A 35 -19.17 -2.49 4.89
N ALA A 36 -17.98 -2.78 5.42
CA ALA A 36 -16.78 -1.98 5.20
C ALA A 36 -16.32 -2.01 3.73
N LEU A 37 -16.39 -3.16 3.05
CA LEU A 37 -16.06 -3.27 1.63
C LEU A 37 -17.03 -2.47 0.77
N LYS A 38 -18.34 -2.56 1.02
CA LYS A 38 -19.34 -1.74 0.31
C LYS A 38 -19.12 -0.25 0.48
N SER A 39 -18.67 0.20 1.66
CA SER A 39 -18.43 1.62 1.92
C SER A 39 -17.23 2.13 1.13
N ILE A 40 -16.13 1.37 1.05
CA ILE A 40 -14.97 1.75 0.23
C ILE A 40 -15.25 1.62 -1.28
N GLU A 41 -16.09 0.67 -1.70
CA GLU A 41 -16.54 0.54 -3.10
C GLU A 41 -17.34 1.78 -3.54
N ALA A 42 -18.28 2.25 -2.72
CA ALA A 42 -19.03 3.48 -3.01
C ALA A 42 -18.10 4.70 -3.16
N VAL A 43 -17.07 4.81 -2.32
CA VAL A 43 -16.05 5.86 -2.43
C VAL A 43 -15.22 5.70 -3.71
N ALA A 44 -14.89 4.46 -4.09
CA ALA A 44 -14.14 4.15 -5.28
C ALA A 44 -14.89 4.54 -6.55
N GLU A 45 -16.19 4.26 -6.63
CA GLU A 45 -17.04 4.68 -7.72
C GLU A 45 -17.07 6.21 -7.88
N GLU A 46 -17.19 6.95 -6.78
CA GLU A 46 -17.20 8.42 -6.83
C GLU A 46 -15.88 9.01 -7.34
N LEU A 47 -14.76 8.43 -6.93
CA LEU A 47 -13.41 8.88 -7.29
C LEU A 47 -12.85 8.24 -8.56
N LEU A 48 -13.52 7.23 -9.13
CA LEU A 48 -12.96 6.31 -10.12
C LEU A 48 -11.63 5.68 -9.63
N ALA A 49 -11.54 5.44 -8.32
CA ALA A 49 -10.36 4.87 -7.70
C ALA A 49 -10.26 3.38 -8.05
N LYS A 50 -9.06 2.96 -8.46
CA LYS A 50 -8.78 1.60 -8.91
C LYS A 50 -7.95 0.80 -7.92
N CYS A 51 -7.36 1.48 -6.93
CA CYS A 51 -6.46 0.90 -5.95
C CYS A 51 -7.07 0.95 -4.56
N ALA A 52 -7.06 -0.18 -3.85
CA ALA A 52 -7.41 -0.28 -2.43
C ALA A 52 -6.25 -0.85 -1.62
N VAL A 53 -5.97 -0.26 -0.47
CA VAL A 53 -4.88 -0.62 0.44
C VAL A 53 -5.45 -1.06 1.78
N PHE A 54 -5.17 -2.28 2.20
CA PHE A 54 -5.64 -2.84 3.47
C PHE A 54 -4.46 -3.04 4.42
N VAL A 55 -4.56 -2.54 5.64
CA VAL A 55 -3.46 -2.54 6.61
C VAL A 55 -3.72 -3.61 7.66
N GLY A 56 -2.77 -4.52 7.85
CA GLY A 56 -2.82 -5.48 8.94
C GLY A 56 -2.51 -4.79 10.28
N PRO A 57 -3.33 -5.00 11.33
CA PRO A 57 -3.04 -4.41 12.62
C PRO A 57 -1.86 -5.14 13.31
N PRO A 58 -1.21 -4.54 14.33
CA PRO A 58 -0.01 -5.11 14.96
C PRO A 58 -0.16 -6.54 15.47
N GLU A 59 -1.35 -6.92 15.92
CA GLU A 59 -1.70 -8.25 16.43
C GLU A 59 -1.85 -9.31 15.33
N PHE A 60 -1.93 -8.92 14.05
CA PHE A 60 -2.09 -9.83 12.92
C PHE A 60 -0.76 -10.47 12.51
N ALA A 61 -0.25 -11.37 13.37
CA ALA A 61 1.02 -12.05 13.16
C ALA A 61 1.02 -13.00 11.94
N ALA A 62 2.21 -13.28 11.39
CA ALA A 62 2.45 -14.10 10.19
C ALA A 62 2.26 -15.62 10.40
N THR A 63 1.20 -16.02 11.10
CA THR A 63 0.86 -17.43 11.35
C THR A 63 0.28 -18.10 10.10
N LYS A 64 0.40 -19.42 9.99
CA LYS A 64 -0.20 -20.19 8.89
C LYS A 64 -1.71 -19.93 8.74
N ALA A 65 -2.43 -19.80 9.85
CA ALA A 65 -3.86 -19.52 9.84
C ALA A 65 -4.16 -18.11 9.29
N ASN A 66 -3.46 -17.08 9.79
CA ASN A 66 -3.66 -15.70 9.32
C ASN A 66 -3.27 -15.53 7.84
N LYS A 67 -2.21 -16.22 7.39
CA LYS A 67 -1.80 -16.27 5.98
C LYS A 67 -2.90 -16.84 5.08
N GLY A 68 -3.58 -17.90 5.52
CA GLY A 68 -4.72 -18.47 4.80
C GLY A 68 -5.91 -17.51 4.72
N ILE A 69 -6.30 -16.91 5.84
CA ILE A 69 -7.41 -15.94 5.91
C ILE A 69 -7.12 -14.73 5.01
N LEU A 70 -5.91 -14.19 5.08
CA LEU A 70 -5.49 -13.05 4.26
C LEU A 70 -5.57 -13.39 2.77
N ARG A 71 -5.12 -14.58 2.36
CA ARG A 71 -5.17 -15.04 0.96
C ARG A 71 -6.61 -15.09 0.45
N GLU A 72 -7.52 -15.67 1.22
CA GLU A 72 -8.94 -15.75 0.88
C GLU A 72 -9.56 -14.34 0.74
N PHE A 73 -9.32 -13.47 1.72
CA PHE A 73 -9.78 -12.10 1.72
C PHE A 73 -9.30 -11.33 0.47
N LEU A 74 -7.98 -11.33 0.22
CA LEU A 74 -7.40 -10.58 -0.90
C LEU A 74 -7.88 -11.13 -2.25
N GLY A 75 -8.02 -12.45 -2.39
CA GLY A 75 -8.60 -13.05 -3.60
C GLY A 75 -10.05 -12.65 -3.85
N GLY A 76 -10.85 -12.47 -2.80
CA GLY A 76 -12.19 -11.93 -2.88
C GLY A 76 -12.20 -10.45 -3.32
N VAL A 77 -11.38 -9.63 -2.67
CA VAL A 77 -11.29 -8.18 -2.93
C VAL A 77 -10.69 -7.87 -4.30
N LYS A 78 -9.84 -8.75 -4.85
CA LYS A 78 -9.28 -8.60 -6.20
C LYS A 78 -10.35 -8.52 -7.30
N LYS A 79 -11.54 -9.05 -7.04
CA LYS A 79 -12.71 -8.96 -7.95
C LYS A 79 -13.38 -7.58 -7.91
N ARG A 80 -13.13 -6.78 -6.86
CA ARG A 80 -13.72 -5.46 -6.62
C ARG A 80 -12.82 -4.31 -7.06
N PHE A 81 -11.49 -4.50 -7.02
CA PHE A 81 -10.50 -3.48 -7.37
C PHE A 81 -9.46 -3.98 -8.37
N GLU A 82 -9.03 -3.09 -9.27
CA GLU A 82 -7.97 -3.39 -10.24
C GLU A 82 -6.63 -3.66 -9.55
N ARG A 83 -6.29 -2.84 -8.54
CA ARG A 83 -5.11 -3.00 -7.69
C ARG A 83 -5.51 -3.16 -6.23
N VAL A 84 -5.02 -4.23 -5.61
CA VAL A 84 -5.20 -4.50 -4.19
C VAL A 84 -3.84 -4.58 -3.55
N VAL A 85 -3.65 -3.85 -2.45
CA VAL A 85 -2.41 -3.80 -1.71
C VAL A 85 -2.67 -4.22 -0.27
N PHE A 86 -1.85 -5.10 0.27
CA PHE A 86 -1.80 -5.40 1.69
C PHE A 86 -0.56 -4.74 2.31
N GLU A 87 -0.74 -3.97 3.37
CA GLU A 87 0.37 -3.50 4.21
C GLU A 87 0.51 -4.44 5.42
N PRO A 88 1.55 -5.28 5.46
CA PRO A 88 1.77 -6.16 6.60
C PRO A 88 2.19 -5.36 7.84
N PRO A 89 1.80 -5.82 9.05
CA PRO A 89 2.38 -5.29 10.27
C PRO A 89 3.84 -5.72 10.41
N GLN A 90 4.56 -5.09 11.34
CA GLN A 90 5.94 -5.46 11.65
C GLN A 90 6.05 -6.95 12.03
N GLY A 91 7.14 -7.58 11.61
CA GLY A 91 7.44 -8.99 11.90
C GLY A 91 7.01 -9.99 10.82
N TRP A 92 6.31 -9.53 9.78
CA TRP A 92 6.16 -10.30 8.54
C TRP A 92 7.46 -10.23 7.74
N ASP A 93 7.91 -11.37 7.21
CA ASP A 93 8.98 -11.38 6.23
C ASP A 93 8.48 -10.74 4.92
N PRO A 94 9.17 -9.70 4.39
CA PRO A 94 8.70 -9.01 3.21
C PRO A 94 8.59 -9.93 1.99
N ASP A 95 9.59 -10.77 1.73
CA ASP A 95 9.61 -11.58 0.51
C ASP A 95 8.59 -12.71 0.56
N GLU A 96 8.41 -13.35 1.73
CA GLU A 96 7.32 -14.30 1.94
C GLU A 96 5.93 -13.64 1.77
N CYS A 97 5.79 -12.39 2.21
CA CYS A 97 4.54 -11.63 2.03
C CYS A 97 4.27 -11.35 0.55
N ASP A 98 5.28 -10.94 -0.23
CA ASP A 98 5.17 -10.77 -1.68
C ASP A 98 4.71 -12.06 -2.37
N GLU A 99 5.33 -13.19 -2.06
CA GLU A 99 4.95 -14.50 -2.59
C GLU A 99 3.48 -14.79 -2.29
N LEU A 100 3.08 -14.66 -1.01
CA LEU A 100 1.71 -14.95 -0.57
C LEU A 100 0.64 -14.11 -1.28
N VAL A 101 0.85 -12.80 -1.38
CA VAL A 101 -0.18 -11.90 -1.95
C VAL A 101 -0.18 -11.92 -3.47
N SER A 102 0.97 -12.20 -4.10
CA SER A 102 1.08 -12.32 -5.56
C SER A 102 0.31 -13.53 -6.11
N ASP A 103 0.22 -14.62 -5.34
CA ASP A 103 -0.59 -15.81 -5.68
C ASP A 103 -2.07 -15.47 -5.96
N VAL A 104 -2.58 -14.38 -5.39
CA VAL A 104 -3.96 -13.91 -5.57
C VAL A 104 -4.05 -12.60 -6.34
N GLY A 105 -2.96 -12.20 -7.01
CA GLY A 105 -2.89 -11.00 -7.86
C GLY A 105 -2.89 -9.68 -7.09
N ALA A 106 -2.60 -9.70 -5.79
CA ALA A 106 -2.41 -8.51 -4.97
C ALA A 106 -0.92 -8.15 -4.85
N LEU A 107 -0.63 -7.02 -4.19
CA LEU A 107 0.73 -6.53 -3.90
C LEU A 107 0.92 -6.39 -2.39
N ALA A 108 2.16 -6.55 -1.89
CA ALA A 108 2.49 -6.18 -0.53
C ALA A 108 3.14 -4.80 -0.53
N ALA A 109 2.69 -3.92 0.37
CA ALA A 109 3.38 -2.67 0.65
C ALA A 109 4.61 -2.95 1.53
N ARG A 110 5.71 -2.23 1.27
CA ARG A 110 6.89 -2.19 2.15
C ARG A 110 7.57 -0.83 2.11
N ASP A 111 8.41 -0.53 3.10
CA ASP A 111 9.33 0.61 3.02
C ASP A 111 10.68 0.12 2.46
N PRO A 112 11.11 0.57 1.27
CA PRO A 112 12.34 0.11 0.65
C PRO A 112 13.61 0.57 1.40
N LEU A 113 13.53 1.58 2.27
CA LEU A 113 14.66 1.99 3.11
C LEU A 113 14.95 0.97 4.23
N THR A 114 13.95 0.20 4.65
CA THR A 114 14.07 -0.78 5.75
C THR A 114 14.04 -2.22 5.25
N ALA A 115 13.21 -2.52 4.26
CA ALA A 115 12.95 -3.87 3.76
C ALA A 115 13.52 -4.13 2.35
N GLY A 116 14.15 -3.13 1.72
CA GLY A 116 14.63 -3.23 0.35
C GLY A 116 13.50 -3.27 -0.69
N LEU A 117 13.89 -3.48 -1.94
CA LEU A 117 12.94 -3.56 -3.06
C LEU A 117 12.23 -4.92 -3.08
N SER A 118 10.95 -4.91 -3.48
CA SER A 118 10.27 -6.12 -3.98
C SER A 118 11.07 -6.74 -5.14
N LYS A 119 10.91 -8.06 -5.32
CA LYS A 119 11.46 -8.78 -6.49
C LYS A 119 10.46 -8.87 -7.65
N LEU A 120 9.21 -8.45 -7.44
CA LEU A 120 8.13 -8.50 -8.44
C LEU A 120 8.29 -7.44 -9.53
N LYS A 121 7.58 -7.60 -10.65
CA LYS A 121 7.57 -6.61 -11.74
C LYS A 121 6.82 -5.33 -11.39
N VAL A 122 5.81 -5.43 -10.53
CA VAL A 122 5.02 -4.30 -10.04
C VAL A 122 5.25 -4.19 -8.55
N ALA A 123 5.54 -2.98 -8.06
CA ALA A 123 5.79 -2.74 -6.63
C ALA A 123 4.93 -1.61 -6.08
N TYR A 124 4.61 -1.71 -4.79
CA TYR A 124 3.93 -0.66 -4.04
C TYR A 124 4.71 -0.39 -2.76
N TYR A 125 5.16 0.84 -2.58
CA TYR A 125 5.96 1.26 -1.44
C TYR A 125 5.22 2.26 -0.59
N ARG A 126 5.24 2.05 0.73
CA ARG A 126 4.67 2.98 1.70
C ARG A 126 5.76 3.40 2.68
N LEU A 127 6.00 4.71 2.71
CA LEU A 127 7.07 5.32 3.49
C LEU A 127 6.46 6.05 4.68
N HIS A 128 6.59 5.47 5.87
CA HIS A 128 5.95 6.00 7.07
C HIS A 128 6.75 7.13 7.74
N GLY A 129 8.01 7.31 7.37
CA GLY A 129 8.97 8.13 8.11
C GLY A 129 9.88 7.27 8.99
N PRO A 130 11.12 7.72 9.28
CA PRO A 130 12.13 6.92 9.99
C PRO A 130 11.72 6.52 11.42
N ALA A 131 10.81 7.26 12.05
CA ALA A 131 10.23 6.96 13.36
C ALA A 131 8.68 6.95 13.32
N GLY A 132 8.12 6.57 12.16
CA GLY A 132 6.67 6.53 11.93
C GLY A 132 6.08 7.86 11.46
N HIS A 133 4.75 7.91 11.32
CA HIS A 133 4.01 8.94 10.57
C HIS A 133 4.30 10.41 10.95
N LYS A 134 4.74 10.69 12.18
CA LYS A 134 5.02 12.06 12.65
C LYS A 134 6.48 12.47 12.45
N SER A 135 7.31 11.59 11.92
CA SER A 135 8.73 11.84 11.68
C SER A 135 9.00 12.41 10.29
N ARG A 136 10.19 12.96 10.10
CA ARG A 136 10.62 13.66 8.88
C ARG A 136 11.79 12.92 8.25
N TYR A 137 11.86 12.91 6.92
CA TYR A 137 13.02 12.41 6.20
C TYR A 137 14.04 13.53 6.00
N GLU A 138 15.28 13.29 6.42
CA GLU A 138 16.42 14.15 6.10
C GLU A 138 16.90 13.90 4.66
N ASP A 139 17.63 14.86 4.08
CA ASP A 139 18.13 14.75 2.68
C ASP A 139 18.85 13.42 2.41
N PRO A 140 19.76 12.92 3.29
CA PRO A 140 20.45 11.66 3.04
C PRO A 140 19.51 10.45 2.90
N ALA A 141 18.36 10.46 3.57
CA ALA A 141 17.39 9.37 3.45
C ALA A 141 16.65 9.41 2.10
N ILE A 142 16.34 10.62 1.61
CA ILE A 142 15.72 10.82 0.29
C ILE A 142 16.70 10.44 -0.83
N ASP A 143 17.98 10.83 -0.70
CA ASP A 143 19.01 10.48 -1.66
C ASP A 143 19.24 8.96 -1.71
N ARG A 144 19.33 8.32 -0.55
CA ARG A 144 19.41 6.85 -0.45
C ARG A 144 18.20 6.17 -1.08
N LEU A 145 16.99 6.67 -0.84
CA LEU A 145 15.78 6.13 -1.48
C LEU A 145 15.86 6.24 -3.01
N ALA A 146 16.37 7.35 -3.54
CA ALA A 146 16.56 7.55 -4.98
C ALA A 146 17.61 6.60 -5.57
N GLU A 147 18.70 6.32 -4.84
CA GLU A 147 19.68 5.30 -5.24
C GLU A 147 19.07 3.91 -5.29
N ILE A 148 18.32 3.52 -4.26
CA ILE A 148 17.61 2.23 -4.21
C ILE A 148 16.64 2.12 -5.39
N ALA A 149 15.81 3.14 -5.61
CA ALA A 149 14.83 3.16 -6.68
C ALA A 149 15.46 3.12 -8.08
N ARG A 150 16.63 3.74 -8.30
CA ARG A 150 17.37 3.63 -9.57
C ARG A 150 17.86 2.21 -9.87
N GLY A 151 18.12 1.41 -8.83
CA GLY A 151 18.49 0.00 -8.97
C GLY A 151 17.29 -0.92 -9.23
N ALA A 152 16.07 -0.41 -9.19
CA ALA A 152 14.86 -1.21 -9.31
C ALA A 152 14.63 -1.74 -10.74
N LYS A 153 14.14 -2.97 -10.83
CA LYS A 153 13.83 -3.65 -12.10
C LYS A 153 12.32 -3.77 -12.35
N HIS A 154 11.54 -2.90 -11.71
CA HIS A 154 10.09 -2.85 -11.85
C HIS A 154 9.70 -2.29 -13.21
N SER A 155 8.64 -2.84 -13.81
CA SER A 155 7.95 -2.18 -14.92
C SER A 155 7.03 -1.06 -14.43
N ASP A 156 6.57 -1.14 -13.17
CA ASP A 156 5.72 -0.15 -12.52
C ASP A 156 5.99 -0.14 -11.00
N ALA A 157 6.22 1.03 -10.41
CA ALA A 157 6.44 1.17 -8.98
C ALA A 157 5.75 2.42 -8.44
N THR A 158 4.87 2.23 -7.46
CA THR A 158 4.18 3.32 -6.77
C THR A 158 4.86 3.60 -5.44
N TYR A 159 5.18 4.87 -5.15
CA TYR A 159 5.75 5.31 -3.88
C TYR A 159 4.78 6.25 -3.18
N VAL A 160 4.33 5.89 -1.98
CA VAL A 160 3.40 6.68 -1.16
C VAL A 160 4.06 7.09 0.14
N PHE A 161 4.35 8.37 0.26
CA PHE A 161 4.79 8.96 1.52
C PHE A 161 3.60 9.16 2.45
N THR A 162 3.74 8.75 3.70
CA THR A 162 2.72 8.84 4.74
C THR A 162 3.26 9.47 6.02
N ASN A 163 4.42 10.11 5.95
CA ASN A 163 5.05 10.86 7.03
C ASN A 163 4.53 12.32 7.09
N VAL A 164 4.98 13.11 8.08
CA VAL A 164 4.41 14.45 8.35
C VAL A 164 4.61 15.43 7.19
N ASP A 165 5.73 15.32 6.47
CA ASP A 165 6.10 16.19 5.34
C ASP A 165 5.86 15.50 3.98
N MET A 166 4.91 14.55 3.91
CA MET A 166 4.73 13.62 2.77
C MET A 166 4.74 14.27 1.38
N PHE A 167 4.10 15.44 1.21
CA PHE A 167 4.07 16.12 -0.08
C PHE A 167 5.43 16.72 -0.46
N ALA A 168 6.12 17.33 0.50
CA ALA A 168 7.44 17.89 0.28
C ALA A 168 8.45 16.77 0.00
N ASP A 169 8.39 15.67 0.73
CA ASP A 169 9.29 14.52 0.57
C ASP A 169 9.05 13.78 -0.75
N ALA A 170 7.79 13.61 -1.18
CA ALA A 170 7.49 13.08 -2.51
C ALA A 170 8.08 13.96 -3.63
N LYS A 171 8.05 15.30 -3.48
CA LYS A 171 8.68 16.22 -4.44
C LYS A 171 10.20 16.14 -4.41
N ARG A 172 10.81 16.08 -3.23
CA ARG A 172 12.27 15.93 -3.06
C ARG A 172 12.73 14.62 -3.69
N PHE A 173 12.00 13.52 -3.45
CA PHE A 173 12.26 12.23 -4.05
C PHE A 173 12.15 12.25 -5.58
N LYS A 174 11.07 12.83 -6.13
CA LYS A 174 10.95 13.01 -7.59
C LYS A 174 12.15 13.75 -8.19
N LYS A 175 12.58 14.85 -7.54
CA LYS A 175 13.76 15.60 -7.97
C LYS A 175 15.04 14.76 -7.89
N ALA A 176 15.23 14.00 -6.82
CA ALA A 176 16.39 13.13 -6.62
C ALA A 176 16.44 11.97 -7.64
N LEU A 177 15.29 11.48 -8.11
CA LEU A 177 15.17 10.51 -9.20
C LEU A 177 15.51 11.10 -10.58
N LYS A 178 15.52 12.43 -10.72
CA LYS A 178 15.66 13.15 -12.00
C LYS A 178 14.54 12.82 -13.01
N LEU A 179 13.30 12.70 -12.51
CA LEU A 179 12.06 12.54 -13.28
C LEU A 179 11.31 13.86 -13.51
#